data_AF-A0A534MZM3-F1
#
_entry.id   AF-A0A534MZM3-F1
#
_cell.length_a   1.000
_cell.length_b   1.000
_cell.length_c   1.000
_cell.angle_alpha   90.00
_cell.angle_beta   90.00
_cell.angle_gamma   90.00
#
_symmetry.space_group_name_H-M   'P 1'
#
loop_
_entity.id
_entity.type
_entity.pdbx_description
1 polymer ?
#
loop_
_entity_poly.entity_id
_entity_poly.type
_entity_poly.pdbx_seq_one_letter_code
_entity_poly.pdbx_strand_id
1 'polypeptide(L)'
;NKVRDINRAAVRLAREVAGDRALVAANLSLTWMFDPKDKGSADKVRRLFDEQLEAQLQEGPDFVIAETFSWLGEALLAMERMEKTGMPSMVTMSFDKDPKSYDGYSPAECARALRDAGADIVGVNCLRNPLLLLPLAREMRQAVTGFVACQPTAYSTPPDVPDFTATKEFPYETETLVLSRKVMGAFAAEARAAGINYIGSCCGSMPVHVREMARALGKAPVDRTWRVDYAKPMSAYEFYKHGT
;
A
#
# COMPACT_ATOMS: atom_id res chain seq x y z
N ASN A 1 -11.42 25.10 -7.16
CA ASN A 1 -10.34 24.09 -7.18
C ASN A 1 -10.62 23.12 -8.36
N LYS A 2 -9.73 22.16 -8.69
CA LYS A 2 -9.94 21.18 -9.78
C LYS A 2 -10.25 19.76 -9.25
N VAL A 3 -10.78 19.65 -8.03
CA VAL A 3 -10.93 18.37 -7.32
C VAL A 3 -11.77 17.38 -8.13
N ARG A 4 -12.95 17.81 -8.59
CA ARG A 4 -13.86 16.95 -9.37
C ARG A 4 -13.24 16.48 -10.69
N ASP A 5 -12.64 17.39 -11.45
CA ASP A 5 -12.05 17.07 -12.76
C ASP A 5 -10.89 16.07 -12.63
N ILE A 6 -10.01 16.27 -11.65
CA ILE A 6 -8.86 15.38 -11.42
C ILE A 6 -9.32 13.99 -10.98
N ASN A 7 -10.25 13.91 -10.02
CA ASN A 7 -10.75 12.64 -9.51
C ASN A 7 -11.46 11.82 -10.60
N ARG A 8 -12.31 12.47 -11.40
CA ARG A 8 -12.99 11.81 -12.51
C ARG A 8 -12.00 11.32 -13.57
N ALA A 9 -11.07 12.17 -13.99
CA ALA A 9 -10.06 11.78 -14.96
C ALA A 9 -9.21 10.59 -14.48
N ALA A 10 -8.83 10.57 -13.19
CA ALA A 10 -8.04 9.49 -12.61
C ALA A 10 -8.78 8.14 -12.64
N VAL A 11 -10.04 8.08 -12.19
CA VAL A 11 -10.82 6.83 -12.18
C VAL A 11 -11.10 6.35 -13.61
N ARG A 12 -11.42 7.27 -14.54
CA ARG A 12 -11.64 6.94 -15.95
C ARG A 12 -10.42 6.28 -16.59
N LEU A 13 -9.24 6.88 -16.40
CA LEU A 13 -7.99 6.33 -16.94
C LEU A 13 -7.65 4.98 -16.32
N ALA A 14 -7.87 4.82 -15.01
CA ALA A 14 -7.69 3.54 -14.33
C ALA A 14 -8.61 2.46 -14.92
N ARG A 15 -9.88 2.80 -15.20
CA ARG A 15 -10.86 1.90 -15.82
C ARG A 15 -10.46 1.49 -17.23
N GLU A 16 -9.98 2.43 -18.04
CA GLU A 16 -9.48 2.15 -19.40
C GLU A 16 -8.34 1.13 -19.38
N VAL A 17 -7.36 1.30 -18.48
CA VAL A 17 -6.20 0.40 -18.38
C VAL A 17 -6.58 -0.97 -17.80
N ALA A 18 -7.46 -0.97 -16.79
CA ALA A 18 -7.91 -2.19 -16.13
C ALA A 18 -8.66 -3.12 -17.10
N GLY A 19 -9.59 -2.58 -17.89
CA GLY A 19 -10.53 -3.38 -18.68
C GLY A 19 -11.15 -4.49 -17.82
N ASP A 20 -11.22 -5.71 -18.35
CA ASP A 20 -11.75 -6.88 -17.61
C ASP A 20 -10.68 -7.64 -16.81
N ARG A 21 -9.46 -7.11 -16.70
CA ARG A 21 -8.30 -7.83 -16.13
C ARG A 21 -8.01 -7.46 -14.68
N ALA A 22 -8.54 -6.34 -14.21
CA ALA A 22 -8.29 -5.82 -12.87
C ALA A 22 -9.49 -5.04 -12.36
N LEU A 23 -9.56 -4.89 -11.04
CA LEU A 23 -10.53 -4.01 -10.39
C LEU A 23 -9.94 -2.60 -10.23
N VAL A 24 -10.82 -1.60 -10.23
CA VAL A 24 -10.49 -0.19 -10.00
C VAL A 24 -11.00 0.23 -8.64
N ALA A 25 -10.16 0.90 -7.86
CA ALA A 25 -10.55 1.44 -6.57
C ALA A 25 -10.66 2.97 -6.62
N ALA A 26 -11.70 3.50 -6.00
CA ALA A 26 -11.76 4.90 -5.58
C ALA A 26 -10.87 5.07 -4.33
N ASN A 27 -9.93 6.00 -4.35
CA ASN A 27 -8.92 6.13 -3.29
C ASN A 27 -9.03 7.46 -2.54
N LEU A 28 -8.93 7.39 -1.22
CA LEU A 28 -8.79 8.50 -0.29
C LEU A 28 -7.49 8.34 0.50
N SER A 29 -6.91 9.46 0.94
CA SER A 29 -5.79 9.49 1.87
C SER A 29 -6.03 10.49 2.99
N LEU A 30 -5.16 10.50 4.01
CA LEU A 30 -5.19 11.53 5.05
C LEU A 30 -5.22 12.96 4.45
N THR A 31 -5.86 13.88 5.16
CA THR A 31 -6.07 15.26 4.70
C THR A 31 -5.07 16.26 5.26
N TRP A 32 -4.31 15.87 6.30
CA TRP A 32 -3.52 16.77 7.16
C TRP A 32 -4.34 17.81 7.94
N MET A 33 -5.68 17.75 7.88
CA MET A 33 -6.56 18.72 8.52
C MET A 33 -7.24 18.18 9.78
N PHE A 34 -7.12 16.88 10.06
CA PHE A 34 -7.68 16.29 11.25
C PHE A 34 -6.89 16.70 12.49
N ASP A 35 -7.59 17.30 13.46
CA ASP A 35 -7.06 17.58 14.78
C ASP A 35 -8.14 17.20 15.81
N PRO A 36 -7.90 16.18 16.66
CA PRO A 36 -8.87 15.77 17.67
C PRO A 36 -9.19 16.86 18.70
N LYS A 37 -8.38 17.93 18.79
CA LYS A 37 -8.62 19.09 19.66
C LYS A 37 -9.47 20.18 19.00
N ASP A 38 -9.56 20.22 17.68
CA ASP A 38 -10.44 21.14 16.94
C ASP A 38 -11.76 20.45 16.60
N LYS A 39 -12.85 20.84 17.27
CA LYS A 39 -14.19 20.30 17.00
C LYS A 39 -14.64 20.50 15.55
N GLY A 40 -14.15 21.52 14.86
CA GLY A 40 -14.49 21.80 13.46
C GLY A 40 -13.67 21.01 12.44
N SER A 41 -12.59 20.34 12.86
CA SER A 41 -11.71 19.60 11.94
C SER A 41 -12.43 18.41 11.32
N ALA A 42 -13.15 17.63 12.12
CA ALA A 42 -13.86 16.43 11.66
C ALA A 42 -14.86 16.76 10.55
N ASP A 43 -15.63 17.84 10.69
CA ASP A 43 -16.61 18.24 9.66
C ASP A 43 -15.94 18.71 8.37
N LYS A 44 -14.78 19.38 8.45
CA LYS A 44 -13.99 19.74 7.27
C LYS A 44 -13.48 18.48 6.56
N VAL A 45 -12.92 17.53 7.30
CA VAL A 45 -12.42 16.25 6.78
C VAL A 45 -13.53 15.48 6.08
N ARG A 46 -14.71 15.32 6.71
CA ARG A 46 -15.87 14.66 6.10
C ARG A 46 -16.24 15.29 4.77
N ARG A 47 -16.31 16.62 4.69
CA ARG A 47 -16.65 17.34 3.45
C ARG A 47 -15.63 17.09 2.34
N LEU A 48 -14.33 17.02 2.67
CA LEU A 48 -13.28 16.73 1.70
C LEU A 48 -13.34 15.30 1.17
N PHE A 49 -13.67 14.33 2.02
CA PHE A 49 -13.90 12.95 1.59
C PHE A 49 -15.16 12.83 0.74
N ASP A 50 -16.26 13.48 1.13
CA ASP A 50 -17.51 13.51 0.36
C ASP A 50 -17.30 14.08 -1.05
N GLU A 51 -16.61 15.22 -1.17
CA GLU A 51 -16.36 15.86 -2.47
C GLU A 51 -15.54 14.95 -3.42
N GLN A 52 -14.56 14.23 -2.88
CA GLN A 52 -13.75 13.29 -3.66
C GLN A 52 -14.53 12.03 -4.04
N LEU A 53 -15.23 11.40 -3.09
CA LEU A 53 -16.05 10.22 -3.35
C LEU A 53 -17.15 10.53 -4.36
N GLU A 54 -17.87 11.65 -4.22
CA GLU A 54 -18.90 12.08 -5.17
C GLU A 54 -18.35 12.13 -6.60
N ALA A 55 -17.14 12.67 -6.79
CA ALA A 55 -16.51 12.76 -8.09
C ALA A 55 -16.04 11.39 -8.61
N GLN A 56 -15.38 10.59 -7.78
CA GLN A 56 -14.82 9.29 -8.17
C GLN A 56 -15.93 8.29 -8.54
N LEU A 57 -17.03 8.25 -7.78
CA LEU A 57 -18.13 7.31 -7.98
C LEU A 57 -18.87 7.50 -9.31
N GLN A 58 -18.86 8.70 -9.89
CA GLN A 58 -19.46 8.97 -11.20
C GLN A 58 -18.80 8.18 -12.34
N GLU A 59 -17.56 7.76 -12.15
CA GLU A 59 -16.81 6.98 -13.15
C GLU A 59 -16.83 5.47 -12.82
N GLY A 60 -17.65 5.06 -11.85
CA GLY A 60 -17.97 3.68 -11.53
C GLY A 60 -16.77 2.81 -11.16
N PRO A 61 -16.06 3.08 -10.05
CA PRO A 61 -15.06 2.16 -9.49
C PRO A 61 -15.71 0.85 -9.01
N ASP A 62 -14.92 -0.17 -8.67
CA ASP A 62 -15.41 -1.47 -8.18
C ASP A 62 -15.43 -1.56 -6.64
N PHE A 63 -14.58 -0.78 -5.97
CA PHE A 63 -14.49 -0.72 -4.51
C PHE A 63 -13.85 0.60 -4.06
N VAL A 64 -13.80 0.85 -2.76
CA VAL A 64 -13.20 2.06 -2.16
C VAL A 64 -12.03 1.71 -1.23
N ILE A 65 -10.99 2.54 -1.25
CA ILE A 65 -9.82 2.45 -0.40
C ILE A 65 -9.63 3.78 0.33
N ALA A 66 -9.34 3.72 1.63
CA ALA A 66 -8.80 4.81 2.41
C ALA A 66 -7.42 4.37 2.93
N GLU A 67 -6.34 4.93 2.37
CA GLU A 67 -4.97 4.50 2.67
C GLU A 67 -4.12 5.61 3.30
N THR A 68 -3.01 5.20 3.93
CA THR A 68 -2.00 6.10 4.47
C THR A 68 -2.50 6.96 5.63
N PHE A 69 -3.32 6.42 6.53
CA PHE A 69 -3.79 7.18 7.70
C PHE A 69 -2.84 7.04 8.91
N SER A 70 -2.45 8.18 9.50
CA SER A 70 -1.65 8.22 10.75
C SER A 70 -2.52 8.32 12.01
N TRP A 71 -3.71 8.92 11.90
CA TRP A 71 -4.70 9.02 12.98
C TRP A 71 -5.80 7.98 12.77
N LEU A 72 -6.09 7.16 13.78
CA LEU A 72 -7.23 6.23 13.71
C LEU A 72 -8.55 7.00 13.62
N GLY A 73 -8.66 8.11 14.35
CA GLY A 73 -9.83 9.00 14.29
C GLY A 73 -10.14 9.49 12.88
N GLU A 74 -9.13 9.88 12.10
CA GLU A 74 -9.33 10.32 10.71
C GLU A 74 -9.69 9.16 9.77
N ALA A 75 -9.06 7.99 9.97
CA ALA A 75 -9.38 6.78 9.23
C ALA A 75 -10.84 6.34 9.45
N LEU A 76 -11.35 6.46 10.68
CA LEU A 76 -12.75 6.20 11.02
C LEU A 76 -13.70 7.20 10.35
N LEU A 77 -13.30 8.47 10.20
CA LEU A 77 -14.09 9.43 9.40
C LEU A 77 -14.13 9.03 7.92
N ALA A 78 -13.01 8.58 7.35
CA ALA A 78 -12.99 8.08 5.97
C ALA A 78 -13.90 6.85 5.82
N MET A 79 -13.84 5.91 6.77
CA MET A 79 -14.72 4.73 6.79
C MET A 79 -16.21 5.12 6.88
N GLU A 80 -16.57 6.06 7.77
CA GLU A 80 -17.93 6.61 7.89
C GLU A 80 -18.45 7.14 6.53
N ARG A 81 -17.57 7.72 5.71
CA ARG A 81 -17.95 8.23 4.39
C ARG A 81 -18.04 7.12 3.35
N MET A 82 -17.08 6.20 3.36
CA MET A 82 -17.03 5.06 2.45
C MET A 82 -18.21 4.10 2.65
N GLU A 83 -18.66 3.87 3.88
CA GLU A 83 -19.81 3.01 4.18
C GLU A 83 -21.08 3.46 3.44
N LYS A 84 -21.29 4.77 3.32
CA LYS A 84 -22.44 5.36 2.63
C LYS A 84 -22.47 5.09 1.13
N THR A 85 -21.35 4.65 0.56
CA THR A 85 -21.27 4.27 -0.86
C THR A 85 -21.86 2.88 -1.11
N GLY A 86 -21.97 2.03 -0.08
CA GLY A 86 -22.40 0.64 -0.20
C GLY A 86 -21.42 -0.26 -0.95
N MET A 87 -20.22 0.24 -1.27
CA MET A 87 -19.17 -0.52 -1.97
C MET A 87 -18.27 -1.28 -0.98
N PRO A 88 -17.62 -2.37 -1.42
CA PRO A 88 -16.58 -3.00 -0.62
C PRO A 88 -15.49 -1.98 -0.26
N SER A 89 -14.98 -2.05 0.97
CA SER A 89 -14.09 -1.03 1.52
C SER A 89 -12.80 -1.61 2.08
N MET A 90 -11.69 -0.90 1.84
CA MET A 90 -10.40 -1.19 2.47
C MET A 90 -9.89 0.03 3.20
N VAL A 91 -9.43 -0.14 4.43
CA VAL A 91 -8.76 0.93 5.20
C VAL A 91 -7.37 0.47 5.63
N THR A 92 -6.34 1.26 5.34
CA THR A 92 -4.97 0.98 5.78
C THR A 92 -4.36 2.12 6.58
N MET A 93 -3.68 1.72 7.66
CA MET A 93 -2.92 2.63 8.53
C MET A 93 -1.46 2.69 8.10
N SER A 94 -0.82 3.82 8.35
CA SER A 94 0.62 4.00 8.18
C SER A 94 1.25 4.42 9.50
N PHE A 95 2.20 3.61 9.98
CA PHE A 95 2.92 3.85 11.23
C PHE A 95 4.33 4.34 10.92
N ASP A 96 4.71 5.49 11.45
CA ASP A 96 5.99 6.15 11.15
C ASP A 96 7.16 5.50 11.92
N LYS A 97 7.71 6.14 12.94
CA LYS A 97 8.76 5.59 13.80
C LYS A 97 8.20 4.58 14.78
N ASP A 98 7.24 5.00 15.58
CA ASP A 98 6.63 4.13 16.59
C ASP A 98 5.47 3.36 15.95
N PRO A 99 5.28 2.07 16.26
CA PRO A 99 4.17 1.28 15.74
C PRO A 99 2.88 1.63 16.50
N LYS A 100 2.51 2.91 16.49
CA LYS A 100 1.27 3.44 17.07
C LYS A 100 0.72 4.55 16.19
N SER A 101 -0.59 4.64 16.10
CA SER A 101 -1.24 5.78 15.48
C SER A 101 -0.98 7.05 16.31
N TYR A 102 -1.23 8.22 15.74
CA TYR A 102 -0.98 9.50 16.42
C TYR A 102 -1.90 9.75 17.62
N ASP A 103 -3.04 9.05 17.67
CA ASP A 103 -3.94 8.94 18.82
C ASP A 103 -3.56 7.81 19.81
N GLY A 104 -2.45 7.11 19.58
CA GLY A 104 -1.81 6.22 20.55
C GLY A 104 -2.20 4.75 20.49
N TYR A 105 -2.96 4.33 19.46
CA TYR A 105 -3.43 2.96 19.31
C TYR A 105 -2.41 2.08 18.58
N SER A 106 -2.30 0.84 19.02
CA SER A 106 -1.52 -0.21 18.35
C SER A 106 -2.13 -0.62 17.00
N PRO A 107 -1.37 -1.31 16.12
CA PRO A 107 -1.90 -1.93 14.91
C PRO A 107 -3.11 -2.83 15.19
N ALA A 108 -3.06 -3.68 16.23
CA ALA A 108 -4.18 -4.53 16.62
C ALA A 108 -5.45 -3.73 16.98
N GLU A 109 -5.30 -2.67 17.77
CA GLU A 109 -6.43 -1.81 18.17
C GLU A 109 -7.03 -1.06 16.99
N CYS A 110 -6.18 -0.52 16.10
CA CYS A 110 -6.64 0.12 14.86
C CYS A 110 -7.42 -0.86 13.98
N ALA A 111 -6.90 -2.09 13.80
CA ALA A 111 -7.57 -3.10 12.99
C ALA A 111 -8.95 -3.46 13.56
N ARG A 112 -9.07 -3.67 14.88
CA ARG A 112 -10.38 -3.94 15.51
C ARG A 112 -11.35 -2.79 15.31
N ALA A 113 -10.94 -1.56 15.61
CA ALA A 113 -11.80 -0.39 15.47
C ALA A 113 -12.30 -0.21 14.02
N LEU A 114 -11.43 -0.38 13.03
CA LEU A 114 -11.81 -0.28 11.61
C LEU A 114 -12.72 -1.43 11.16
N ARG A 115 -12.50 -2.65 11.65
CA ARG A 115 -13.40 -3.79 11.40
C ARG A 115 -14.77 -3.60 12.03
N ASP A 116 -14.81 -3.11 13.27
CA ASP A 116 -16.05 -2.82 13.99
C ASP A 116 -16.83 -1.67 13.32
N ALA A 117 -16.11 -0.76 12.66
CA ALA A 117 -16.68 0.30 11.82
C ALA A 117 -17.11 -0.17 10.41
N GLY A 118 -16.99 -1.47 10.10
CA GLY A 118 -17.52 -2.05 8.87
C GLY A 118 -16.55 -2.21 7.71
N ALA A 119 -15.24 -1.94 7.88
CA ALA A 119 -14.27 -2.12 6.79
C ALA A 119 -14.16 -3.59 6.35
N ASP A 120 -14.29 -3.88 5.05
CA ASP A 120 -14.19 -5.25 4.50
C ASP A 120 -12.76 -5.79 4.47
N ILE A 121 -11.78 -4.89 4.37
CA ILE A 121 -10.36 -5.18 4.42
C ILE A 121 -9.70 -4.12 5.32
N VAL A 122 -8.88 -4.56 6.28
CA VAL A 122 -8.06 -3.64 7.09
C VAL A 122 -6.58 -3.94 6.87
N GLY A 123 -5.69 -3.00 7.11
CA GLY A 123 -4.28 -3.32 6.98
C GLY A 123 -3.32 -2.18 7.18
N VAL A 124 -2.14 -2.35 6.59
CA VAL A 124 -1.05 -1.38 6.65
C VAL A 124 -0.46 -1.12 5.27
N ASN A 125 -0.07 0.13 5.03
CA ASN A 125 0.63 0.53 3.83
C ASN A 125 1.70 1.59 4.13
N CYS A 126 2.60 1.79 3.16
CA CYS A 126 3.58 2.89 3.13
C CYS A 126 4.56 2.93 4.33
N LEU A 127 5.38 4.00 4.35
CA LEU A 127 6.43 4.39 5.30
C LEU A 127 7.55 3.36 5.50
N ARG A 128 7.21 2.11 5.80
CA ARG A 128 8.14 1.05 6.15
C ARG A 128 8.36 0.07 5.02
N ASN A 129 9.57 -0.46 4.99
CA ASN A 129 9.97 -1.53 4.09
C ASN A 129 9.29 -2.88 4.47
N PRO A 130 9.42 -3.93 3.65
CA PRO A 130 8.72 -5.20 3.89
C PRO A 130 9.07 -5.88 5.23
N LEU A 131 10.34 -5.82 5.64
CA LEU A 131 10.81 -6.42 6.90
C LEU A 131 10.15 -5.75 8.11
N LEU A 132 9.93 -4.44 8.05
CA LEU A 132 9.44 -3.63 9.16
C LEU A 132 7.90 -3.50 9.15
N LEU A 133 7.24 -3.62 7.99
CA LEU A 133 5.78 -3.50 7.88
C LEU A 133 5.06 -4.84 8.10
N LEU A 134 5.61 -5.96 7.63
CA LEU A 134 4.94 -7.27 7.76
C LEU A 134 4.66 -7.70 9.21
N PRO A 135 5.54 -7.44 10.21
CA PRO A 135 5.20 -7.70 11.61
C PRO A 135 3.96 -6.95 12.09
N LEU A 136 3.74 -5.71 11.64
CA LEU A 136 2.55 -4.93 12.00
C LEU A 136 1.29 -5.53 11.34
N ALA A 137 1.40 -5.97 10.09
CA ALA A 137 0.31 -6.67 9.41
C ALA A 137 -0.05 -8.01 10.10
N ARG A 138 0.95 -8.73 10.64
CA ARG A 138 0.73 -9.96 11.43
C ARG A 138 -0.02 -9.67 12.73
N GLU A 139 0.33 -8.58 13.41
CA GLU A 139 -0.38 -8.13 14.61
C GLU A 139 -1.86 -7.84 14.30
N MET A 140 -2.14 -7.10 13.21
CA MET A 140 -3.51 -6.87 12.74
C MET A 140 -4.22 -8.18 12.38
N ARG A 141 -3.55 -9.08 11.65
CA ARG A 141 -4.09 -10.38 11.27
C ARG A 141 -4.51 -11.22 12.46
N GLN A 142 -3.76 -11.20 13.56
CA GLN A 142 -4.13 -11.91 14.79
C GLN A 142 -5.28 -11.25 15.53
N ALA A 143 -5.47 -9.93 15.36
CA ALA A 143 -6.47 -9.17 16.10
C ALA A 143 -7.89 -9.28 15.53
N VAL A 144 -8.05 -9.62 14.25
CA VAL A 144 -9.36 -9.62 13.56
C VAL A 144 -9.60 -10.88 12.73
N THR A 145 -10.87 -11.23 12.52
CA THR A 145 -11.31 -12.12 11.43
C THR A 145 -11.58 -11.29 10.16
N GLY A 146 -11.67 -11.91 8.98
CA GLY A 146 -11.86 -11.18 7.71
C GLY A 146 -10.56 -10.99 6.93
N PHE A 147 -10.49 -10.02 6.01
CA PHE A 147 -9.34 -9.84 5.12
C PHE A 147 -8.35 -8.80 5.65
N VAL A 148 -7.04 -9.07 5.49
CA VAL A 148 -5.97 -8.13 5.87
C VAL A 148 -5.09 -7.76 4.67
N ALA A 149 -4.72 -6.49 4.58
CA ALA A 149 -3.84 -5.92 3.58
C ALA A 149 -2.44 -5.61 4.12
N CYS A 150 -1.42 -5.75 3.27
CA CYS A 150 -0.06 -5.28 3.54
C CYS A 150 0.58 -4.75 2.26
N GLN A 151 0.99 -3.48 2.27
CA GLN A 151 1.53 -2.76 1.11
C GLN A 151 2.79 -1.95 1.49
N PRO A 152 3.95 -2.61 1.69
CA PRO A 152 5.18 -1.94 2.08
C PRO A 152 5.76 -1.06 0.97
N THR A 153 6.65 -0.15 1.36
CA THR A 153 7.50 0.56 0.39
C THR A 153 8.53 -0.41 -0.18
N ALA A 154 9.03 -0.11 -1.38
CA ALA A 154 10.19 -0.79 -1.96
C ALA A 154 11.48 0.00 -1.72
N TYR A 155 11.58 0.69 -0.58
CA TYR A 155 12.79 1.38 -0.14
C TYR A 155 13.41 0.63 1.03
N SER A 156 14.74 0.53 1.04
CA SER A 156 15.52 -0.03 2.12
C SER A 156 15.66 1.04 3.20
N THR A 157 15.24 0.70 4.41
CA THR A 157 15.35 1.60 5.57
C THR A 157 15.91 0.81 6.75
N PRO A 158 16.84 1.39 7.54
CA PRO A 158 17.34 0.72 8.73
C PRO A 158 16.26 0.71 9.84
N PRO A 159 16.30 -0.24 10.79
CA PRO A 159 15.25 -0.35 11.81
C PRO A 159 15.07 0.89 12.71
N ASP A 160 16.11 1.70 12.89
CA ASP A 160 16.10 2.94 13.69
C ASP A 160 15.50 4.15 12.96
N VAL A 161 15.44 4.09 11.62
CA VAL A 161 14.77 5.08 10.76
C VAL A 161 13.78 4.33 9.85
N PRO A 162 12.71 3.74 10.42
CA PRO A 162 11.85 2.81 9.68
C PRO A 162 11.05 3.50 8.56
N ASP A 163 10.69 4.77 8.77
CA ASP A 163 10.00 5.62 7.80
C ASP A 163 10.99 6.19 6.77
N PHE A 164 10.80 5.82 5.51
CA PHE A 164 11.66 6.30 4.42
C PHE A 164 11.65 7.82 4.27
N THR A 165 10.59 8.53 4.68
CA THR A 165 10.51 10.00 4.59
C THR A 165 11.38 10.71 5.63
N ALA A 166 11.80 10.01 6.68
CA ALA A 166 12.74 10.49 7.69
C ALA A 166 14.22 10.24 7.31
N THR A 167 14.48 9.61 6.17
CA THR A 167 15.83 9.37 5.66
C THR A 167 16.42 10.65 5.06
N LYS A 168 17.76 10.76 5.03
CA LYS A 168 18.43 11.91 4.41
C LYS A 168 18.26 11.95 2.89
N GLU A 169 18.00 10.79 2.30
CA GLU A 169 17.79 10.58 0.87
C GLU A 169 16.43 11.12 0.41
N PHE A 170 15.46 11.29 1.30
CA PHE A 170 14.15 11.80 0.93
C PHE A 170 14.15 13.33 0.72
N PRO A 171 13.55 13.86 -0.36
CA PRO A 171 12.90 13.15 -1.48
C PRO A 171 13.81 12.94 -2.71
N TYR A 172 15.05 13.43 -2.71
CA TYR A 172 15.83 13.66 -3.93
C TYR A 172 16.86 12.57 -4.29
N GLU A 173 17.15 11.62 -3.40
CA GLU A 173 18.13 10.54 -3.59
C GLU A 173 17.54 9.15 -3.27
N THR A 174 16.21 9.02 -3.26
CA THR A 174 15.51 7.77 -2.88
C THR A 174 15.79 6.59 -3.83
N GLU A 175 16.29 6.85 -5.03
CA GLU A 175 16.76 5.82 -5.97
C GLU A 175 17.88 4.96 -5.38
N THR A 176 18.66 5.51 -4.44
CA THR A 176 19.72 4.78 -3.72
C THR A 176 19.16 3.78 -2.70
N LEU A 177 17.89 3.94 -2.31
CA LEU A 177 17.21 3.07 -1.35
C LEU A 177 16.43 1.94 -2.02
N VAL A 178 16.26 1.91 -3.34
CA VAL A 178 15.32 0.98 -3.99
C VAL A 178 15.72 -0.50 -3.75
N LEU A 179 14.78 -1.26 -3.18
CA LEU A 179 14.92 -2.69 -2.96
C LEU A 179 14.82 -3.46 -4.28
N SER A 180 15.59 -4.54 -4.39
CA SER A 180 15.48 -5.42 -5.56
C SER A 180 14.11 -6.11 -5.63
N ARG A 181 13.67 -6.43 -6.85
CA ARG A 181 12.45 -7.22 -7.08
C ARG A 181 12.39 -8.54 -6.30
N LYS A 182 13.55 -9.17 -6.04
CA LYS A 182 13.64 -10.43 -5.29
C LYS A 182 13.19 -10.27 -3.84
N VAL A 183 13.52 -9.13 -3.22
CA VAL A 183 13.07 -8.81 -1.84
C VAL A 183 11.56 -8.68 -1.81
N MET A 184 10.97 -7.97 -2.77
CA MET A 184 9.51 -7.83 -2.87
C MET A 184 8.83 -9.17 -3.16
N GLY A 185 9.41 -10.02 -4.01
CA GLY A 185 8.93 -11.39 -4.25
C GLY A 185 8.94 -12.26 -2.99
N ALA A 186 10.05 -12.25 -2.24
CA ALA A 186 10.17 -12.96 -0.97
C ALA A 186 9.13 -12.47 0.06
N PHE A 187 8.95 -11.15 0.17
CA PHE A 187 7.90 -10.55 0.99
C PHE A 187 6.51 -11.08 0.61
N ALA A 188 6.17 -11.16 -0.68
CA ALA A 188 4.85 -11.60 -1.10
C ALA A 188 4.58 -13.06 -0.67
N ALA A 189 5.58 -13.94 -0.82
CA ALA A 189 5.47 -15.32 -0.34
C ALA A 189 5.30 -15.38 1.19
N GLU A 190 6.07 -14.59 1.94
CA GLU A 190 6.01 -14.54 3.40
C GLU A 190 4.68 -13.96 3.91
N ALA A 191 4.17 -12.90 3.27
CA ALA A 191 2.89 -12.30 3.58
C ALA A 191 1.73 -13.28 3.34
N ARG A 192 1.79 -14.05 2.23
CA ARG A 192 0.80 -15.11 1.96
C ARG A 192 0.83 -16.20 3.04
N ALA A 193 2.02 -16.65 3.43
CA ALA A 193 2.18 -17.64 4.49
C ALA A 193 1.69 -17.11 5.86
N ALA A 194 1.79 -15.80 6.09
CA ALA A 194 1.28 -15.13 7.28
C ALA A 194 -0.25 -14.89 7.26
N GLY A 195 -0.97 -15.33 6.24
CA GLY A 195 -2.43 -15.18 6.14
C GLY A 195 -2.89 -13.78 5.69
N ILE A 196 -2.00 -12.99 5.08
CA ILE A 196 -2.36 -11.72 4.45
C ILE A 196 -3.06 -11.99 3.11
N ASN A 197 -4.14 -11.26 2.85
CA ASN A 197 -5.05 -11.51 1.74
C ASN A 197 -4.82 -10.55 0.58
N TYR A 198 -4.70 -9.26 0.89
CA TYR A 198 -4.37 -8.21 -0.09
C TYR A 198 -2.88 -7.88 0.03
N ILE A 199 -2.08 -8.42 -0.88
CA ILE A 199 -0.62 -8.26 -0.89
C ILE A 199 -0.28 -7.32 -2.04
N GLY A 200 0.13 -6.10 -1.70
CA GLY A 200 0.51 -5.09 -2.67
C GLY A 200 1.79 -4.37 -2.25
N SER A 201 1.99 -3.17 -2.79
CA SER A 201 3.21 -2.40 -2.58
C SER A 201 2.91 -0.91 -2.71
N CYS A 202 3.73 -0.05 -2.11
CA CYS A 202 3.54 1.40 -2.08
C CYS A 202 4.75 2.12 -2.71
N CYS A 203 5.20 3.24 -2.15
CA CYS A 203 6.29 4.08 -2.69
C CYS A 203 7.56 3.28 -3.04
N GLY A 204 8.25 3.69 -4.11
CA GLY A 204 9.44 3.02 -4.66
C GLY A 204 9.14 1.78 -5.51
N SER A 205 7.89 1.32 -5.55
CA SER A 205 7.52 0.11 -6.28
C SER A 205 7.43 0.37 -7.78
N MET A 206 8.03 -0.54 -8.55
CA MET A 206 8.04 -0.50 -10.01
C MET A 206 7.31 -1.74 -10.58
N PRO A 207 6.90 -1.75 -11.87
CA PRO A 207 6.25 -2.91 -12.48
C PRO A 207 7.03 -4.22 -12.33
N VAL A 208 8.36 -4.15 -12.28
CA VAL A 208 9.23 -5.32 -12.05
C VAL A 208 9.08 -5.92 -10.64
N HIS A 209 8.74 -5.11 -9.63
CA HIS A 209 8.45 -5.57 -8.26
C HIS A 209 7.12 -6.29 -8.23
N VAL A 210 6.06 -5.65 -8.74
CA VAL A 210 4.70 -6.23 -8.78
C VAL A 210 4.68 -7.55 -9.56
N ARG A 211 5.40 -7.63 -10.70
CA ARG A 211 5.54 -8.88 -11.46
C ARG A 211 6.22 -9.98 -10.65
N GLU A 212 7.29 -9.67 -9.92
CA GLU A 212 8.01 -10.66 -9.11
C GLU A 212 7.18 -11.12 -7.91
N MET A 213 6.43 -10.22 -7.28
CA MET A 213 5.43 -10.57 -6.27
C MET A 213 4.35 -11.50 -6.82
N ALA A 214 3.80 -11.17 -8.00
CA ALA A 214 2.81 -12.02 -8.66
C ALA A 214 3.38 -13.43 -8.97
N ARG A 215 4.65 -13.53 -9.39
CA ARG A 215 5.32 -14.83 -9.59
C ARG A 215 5.46 -15.63 -8.31
N ALA A 216 5.93 -15.00 -7.24
CA ALA A 216 6.06 -15.64 -5.93
C ALA A 216 4.71 -16.16 -5.41
N LEU A 217 3.62 -15.53 -5.83
CA LEU A 217 2.24 -15.94 -5.53
C LEU A 217 1.61 -16.89 -6.57
N GLY A 218 2.38 -17.35 -7.57
CA GLY A 218 1.89 -18.26 -8.63
C GLY A 218 0.93 -17.62 -9.64
N LYS A 219 0.89 -16.29 -9.73
CA LYS A 219 0.00 -15.51 -10.61
C LYS A 219 0.66 -15.01 -11.89
N ALA A 220 1.96 -15.28 -12.09
CA ALA A 220 2.69 -14.87 -13.28
C ALA A 220 3.75 -15.91 -13.67
N PRO A 221 4.14 -16.00 -14.96
CA PRO A 221 5.15 -16.96 -15.42
C PRO A 221 6.51 -16.76 -14.77
N VAL A 222 7.20 -17.86 -14.44
CA VAL A 222 8.58 -17.85 -13.93
C VAL A 222 9.56 -17.35 -14.99
N ASP A 223 10.60 -16.63 -14.58
CA ASP A 223 11.70 -16.27 -15.48
C ASP A 223 12.45 -17.54 -15.92
N ARG A 224 13.01 -17.50 -17.14
CA ARG A 224 13.99 -18.50 -17.56
C ARG A 224 15.21 -18.40 -16.63
N THR A 225 15.67 -19.54 -16.12
CA THR A 225 16.91 -19.59 -15.33
C THR A 225 18.06 -19.09 -16.19
N TRP A 226 18.80 -18.09 -15.70
CA TRP A 226 20.04 -17.69 -16.33
C TRP A 226 21.02 -18.87 -16.32
N ARG A 227 21.54 -19.22 -17.49
CA ARG A 227 22.60 -20.21 -17.65
C ARG A 227 23.67 -19.58 -18.52
N VAL A 228 24.92 -19.62 -18.04
CA VAL A 228 26.05 -19.15 -18.84
C VAL A 228 26.20 -20.11 -20.02
N ASP A 229 26.00 -19.58 -21.23
CA ASP A 229 26.33 -20.27 -22.47
C ASP A 229 27.66 -19.70 -22.97
N TYR A 230 28.76 -20.39 -22.68
CA TYR A 230 30.09 -19.96 -23.14
C TYR A 230 30.23 -19.99 -24.68
N ALA A 231 29.32 -20.63 -25.41
CA ALA A 231 29.26 -20.54 -26.87
C ALA A 231 28.48 -19.29 -27.35
N LYS A 232 27.70 -18.65 -26.47
CA LYS A 232 26.96 -17.40 -26.71
C LYS A 232 27.08 -16.47 -25.50
N PRO A 233 28.29 -15.98 -25.21
CA PRO A 233 28.52 -15.17 -24.03
C PRO A 233 27.78 -13.84 -24.15
N MET A 234 27.24 -13.40 -23.02
CA MET A 234 26.45 -12.18 -22.90
C MET A 234 27.21 -11.09 -22.13
N SER A 235 28.45 -11.38 -21.72
CA SER A 235 29.40 -10.41 -21.19
C SER A 235 30.83 -10.78 -21.56
N ALA A 236 31.75 -9.81 -21.51
CA ALA A 236 33.18 -10.07 -21.65
C ALA A 236 33.70 -11.06 -20.59
N TYR A 237 33.14 -11.00 -19.38
CA TYR A 237 33.50 -11.93 -18.29
C TYR A 237 33.19 -13.39 -18.67
N GLU A 238 32.04 -13.63 -19.30
CA GLU A 238 31.67 -14.94 -19.83
C GLU A 238 32.53 -15.33 -21.03
N PHE A 239 32.74 -14.42 -21.99
CA PHE A 239 33.53 -14.70 -23.20
C PHE A 239 34.98 -15.07 -22.89
N TYR A 240 35.63 -14.31 -22.00
CA TYR A 240 37.02 -14.54 -21.61
C TYR A 240 37.17 -15.56 -20.47
N LYS A 241 36.07 -16.12 -19.96
CA LYS A 241 36.06 -17.15 -18.90
C LYS A 241 36.89 -16.76 -17.67
N HIS A 242 36.77 -15.51 -17.20
CA HIS A 242 37.56 -14.94 -16.10
C HIS A 242 37.32 -15.57 -14.70
N GLY A 243 36.73 -16.77 -14.61
CA GLY A 243 36.37 -17.43 -13.34
C GLY A 243 36.15 -18.93 -13.43
N THR A 244 36.72 -19.60 -14.44
CA THR A 244 36.85 -21.07 -14.50
C THR A 244 38.28 -21.48 -14.22
#